data_AF-A0A822ZP68-F1
#
_entry.id   AF-A0A822ZP68-F1
#
_cell.length_a   1.000
_cell.length_b   1.000
_cell.length_c   1.000
_cell.angle_alpha   90.00
_cell.angle_beta   90.00
_cell.angle_gamma   90.00
#
_symmetry.space_group_name_H-M   'P 1'
#
loop_
_entity.id
_entity.type
_entity.pdbx_description
1 polymer ?
#
loop_
_entity_poly.entity_id
_entity_poly.type
_entity_poly.pdbx_seq_one_letter_code
_entity_poly.pdbx_strand_id
1 'polypeptide(L)'
;MKKGHDFIKNSQVRDNPSGDFKRMYRHISKGSWAFANQDDGWQVSDCTAEGLKACLMLSLMPPEIVGKKLEERMFDAVNILLSLQSENGGLPCWEPVKSKKWWEVSFFGY
;
A
#
# COMPACT_ATOMS: atom_id res chain seq x y z
N MET A 1 -12.79 -11.92 15.89
CA MET A 1 -12.39 -10.55 15.50
C MET A 1 -10.94 -10.23 15.84
N LYS A 2 -10.51 -10.36 17.10
CA LYS A 2 -9.10 -10.12 17.52
C LYS A 2 -8.02 -10.72 16.61
N LYS A 3 -8.09 -12.02 16.29
CA LYS A 3 -7.14 -12.69 15.39
C LYS A 3 -7.04 -12.04 14.01
N GLY A 4 -8.16 -11.60 13.43
CA GLY A 4 -8.19 -10.92 12.14
C GLY A 4 -7.56 -9.53 12.20
N HIS A 5 -7.85 -8.77 13.27
CA HIS A 5 -7.19 -7.48 13.49
C HIS A 5 -5.68 -7.64 13.68
N ASP A 6 -5.25 -8.64 14.46
CA ASP A 6 -3.84 -8.95 14.67
C ASP A 6 -3.16 -9.38 13.37
N PHE A 7 -3.83 -10.18 12.53
CA PHE A 7 -3.33 -10.52 11.20
C PHE A 7 -3.11 -9.26 10.34
N ILE A 8 -4.12 -8.40 10.20
CA ILE A 8 -3.98 -7.17 9.40
C ILE A 8 -2.84 -6.29 9.93
N LYS A 9 -2.74 -6.12 11.25
CA LYS A 9 -1.64 -5.37 11.87
C LYS A 9 -0.27 -6.01 11.63
N ASN A 10 -0.19 -7.34 11.65
CA ASN A 10 1.08 -8.02 11.45
C ASN A 10 1.48 -8.00 9.98
N SER A 11 0.54 -8.09 9.05
CA SER A 11 0.80 -8.10 7.60
C SER A 11 1.19 -6.75 7.01
N GLN A 12 1.15 -5.66 7.79
CA GLN A 12 1.59 -4.34 7.31
C GLN A 12 3.11 -4.29 7.15
N VAL A 13 3.58 -3.88 5.97
CA VAL A 13 5.01 -3.74 5.64
C VAL A 13 5.65 -2.68 6.53
N ARG A 14 6.78 -3.03 7.16
CA ARG A 14 7.44 -2.18 8.18
C ARG A 14 8.56 -1.31 7.66
N ASP A 15 9.22 -1.76 6.61
CA ASP A 15 10.42 -1.15 6.08
C ASP A 15 10.33 -1.06 4.56
N ASN A 16 11.01 -0.07 4.00
CA ASN A 16 11.23 -0.03 2.55
C ASN A 16 12.19 -1.15 2.13
N PRO A 17 12.25 -1.50 0.83
CA PRO A 17 13.21 -2.49 0.36
C PRO A 17 14.64 -2.06 0.70
N SER A 18 15.50 -3.04 1.01
CA SER A 18 16.88 -2.79 1.43
C SER A 18 17.73 -2.16 0.31
N GLY A 19 18.80 -1.48 0.71
CA GLY A 19 19.71 -0.81 -0.22
C GLY A 19 19.10 0.41 -0.91
N ASP A 20 19.64 0.77 -2.06
CA ASP A 20 19.12 1.88 -2.87
C ASP A 20 17.97 1.39 -3.78
N PHE A 21 16.81 1.18 -3.16
CA PHE A 21 15.63 0.65 -3.85
C PHE A 21 15.13 1.57 -4.98
N LYS A 22 15.41 2.87 -4.92
CA LYS A 22 15.07 3.80 -6.01
C LYS A 22 15.89 3.52 -7.27
N ARG A 23 17.19 3.23 -7.12
CA ARG A 23 18.05 2.79 -8.24
C ARG A 23 17.66 1.42 -8.79
N MET A 24 16.97 0.61 -8.00
CA MET A 24 16.39 -0.66 -8.40
C MET A 24 14.95 -0.53 -8.94
N TYR A 25 14.51 0.70 -9.26
CA TYR A 25 13.17 0.98 -9.80
C TYR A 25 12.03 0.48 -8.90
N ARG A 26 12.22 0.52 -7.59
CA ARG A 26 11.15 0.24 -6.62
C ARG A 26 10.57 1.56 -6.10
N HIS A 27 9.27 1.56 -5.88
CA HIS A 27 8.60 2.58 -5.08
C HIS A 27 8.74 2.31 -3.57
N ILE A 28 8.43 3.32 -2.75
CA ILE A 28 8.35 3.14 -1.29
C ILE A 28 7.27 2.11 -0.94
N SER A 29 7.48 1.31 0.11
CA SER A 29 6.52 0.28 0.55
C SER A 29 6.25 0.25 2.05
N LYS A 30 7.03 0.99 2.86
CA LYS A 30 6.78 1.13 4.30
C LYS A 30 5.35 1.64 4.55
N GLY A 31 4.59 0.91 5.36
CA GLY A 31 3.20 1.23 5.72
C GLY A 31 2.14 0.60 4.82
N SER A 32 2.54 -0.03 3.74
CA SER A 32 1.63 -0.68 2.79
C SER A 32 1.09 -2.04 3.27
N TRP A 33 0.06 -2.51 2.58
CA TRP A 33 -0.30 -3.93 2.55
C TRP A 33 -0.05 -4.48 1.15
N ALA A 34 0.70 -5.57 1.07
CA ALA A 34 0.88 -6.32 -0.17
C ALA A 34 -0.31 -7.25 -0.43
N PHE A 35 -0.43 -7.76 -1.65
CA PHE A 35 -1.51 -8.67 -2.03
C PHE A 35 -1.44 -10.03 -1.30
N ALA A 36 -0.24 -10.61 -1.16
CA ALA A 36 -0.06 -11.94 -0.59
C ALA A 36 0.39 -11.89 0.88
N ASN A 37 1.63 -11.49 1.17
CA ASN A 37 2.12 -11.39 2.54
C ASN A 37 3.08 -10.21 2.75
N GLN A 38 3.44 -9.95 4.02
CA GLN A 38 4.32 -8.84 4.39
C GLN A 38 5.73 -8.96 3.76
N ASP A 39 6.25 -10.17 3.62
CA ASP A 39 7.63 -10.45 3.20
C ASP A 39 7.85 -10.19 1.71
N ASP A 40 6.80 -10.26 0.89
CA ASP A 40 6.84 -9.82 -0.50
C ASP A 40 7.26 -8.34 -0.59
N GLY A 41 6.91 -7.55 0.43
CA GLY A 41 7.32 -6.15 0.60
C GLY A 41 6.89 -5.24 -0.56
N TRP A 42 5.96 -5.71 -1.39
CA TRP A 42 5.56 -5.06 -2.62
C TRP A 42 4.19 -4.42 -2.41
N GLN A 43 4.21 -3.10 -2.31
CA GLN A 43 3.03 -2.30 -2.00
C GLN A 43 2.02 -2.36 -3.14
N VAL A 44 0.73 -2.40 -2.80
CA VAL A 44 -0.36 -2.22 -3.77
C VAL A 44 -1.33 -1.17 -3.26
N SER A 45 -1.75 -0.24 -4.12
CA SER A 45 -2.62 0.88 -3.72
C SER A 45 -3.97 0.43 -3.17
N ASP A 46 -4.64 -0.51 -3.85
CA ASP A 46 -5.94 -1.04 -3.44
C ASP A 46 -5.85 -1.85 -2.13
N CYS A 47 -4.86 -2.74 -2.00
CA CYS A 47 -4.61 -3.52 -0.80
C CYS A 47 -4.28 -2.62 0.38
N THR A 48 -3.49 -1.56 0.15
CA THR A 48 -3.16 -0.58 1.19
C THR A 48 -4.39 0.21 1.62
N ALA A 49 -5.24 0.62 0.68
CA ALA A 49 -6.49 1.33 0.98
C ALA A 49 -7.46 0.46 1.79
N GLU A 50 -7.65 -0.80 1.39
CA GLU A 50 -8.53 -1.74 2.09
C GLU A 50 -7.96 -2.14 3.46
N GLY A 51 -6.64 -2.36 3.57
CA GLY A 51 -5.96 -2.60 4.84
C GLY A 51 -6.12 -1.44 5.82
N LEU A 52 -5.92 -0.21 5.35
CA LEU A 52 -6.13 1.01 6.13
C LEU A 52 -7.59 1.15 6.58
N LYS A 53 -8.55 0.96 5.65
CA LYS A 53 -9.97 1.02 5.95
C LYS A 53 -10.38 -0.02 6.99
N ALA A 54 -9.89 -1.26 6.87
CA ALA A 54 -10.15 -2.30 7.85
C ALA A 54 -9.59 -1.93 9.23
N CYS A 55 -8.36 -1.41 9.32
CA CYS A 55 -7.80 -0.90 10.56
C CYS A 55 -8.64 0.22 11.19
N LEU A 56 -9.10 1.18 10.38
CA LEU A 56 -9.96 2.28 10.85
C LEU A 56 -11.29 1.75 11.38
N MET A 57 -11.98 0.88 10.62
CA MET A 57 -13.25 0.30 11.05
C MET A 57 -13.11 -0.53 12.34
N LEU A 58 -12.05 -1.32 12.45
CA LEU A 58 -11.77 -2.10 13.66
C LEU A 58 -11.43 -1.19 14.84
N SER A 59 -10.79 -0.03 14.62
CA SER A 59 -10.46 0.93 15.68
C SER A 59 -11.68 1.59 16.34
N LEU A 60 -12.85 1.52 15.69
CA LEU A 60 -14.13 2.00 16.21
C LEU A 60 -14.82 0.97 17.13
N MET A 61 -14.33 -0.27 17.17
CA MET A 61 -14.89 -1.33 18.01
C MET A 61 -14.23 -1.36 19.41
N PRO A 62 -14.91 -1.90 20.44
CA PRO A 62 -14.35 -2.05 21.78
C PRO A 62 -13.03 -2.85 21.77
N PRO A 63 -11.94 -2.35 22.41
CA PRO A 63 -10.64 -3.03 22.45
C PRO A 63 -10.66 -4.44 23.04
N GLU A 64 -11.65 -4.77 23.86
CA GLU A 64 -11.85 -6.09 24.44
C GLU A 64 -12.17 -7.14 23.35
N ILE A 65 -12.78 -6.70 22.24
CA ILE A 65 -13.21 -7.55 21.12
C ILE A 65 -12.12 -7.64 20.03
N VAL A 66 -11.49 -6.51 19.72
CA VAL A 66 -10.55 -6.39 18.58
C VAL A 66 -9.10 -6.25 18.97
N GLY A 67 -8.78 -5.96 20.23
CA GLY A 67 -7.43 -5.68 20.71
C GLY A 67 -6.98 -4.23 20.48
N LYS A 68 -5.69 -3.97 20.69
CA LYS A 68 -5.08 -2.62 20.59
C LYS A 68 -5.14 -2.08 19.16
N LYS A 69 -5.45 -0.78 19.04
CA LYS A 69 -5.48 0.02 17.81
C LYS A 69 -4.10 0.24 17.18
N LEU A 70 -4.10 0.67 15.92
CA LEU A 70 -2.90 0.85 15.09
C LEU A 70 -2.59 2.31 14.73
N GLU A 71 -2.69 3.24 15.67
CA GLU A 71 -2.80 4.67 15.35
C GLU A 71 -1.62 5.27 14.58
N GLU A 72 -0.37 5.09 15.04
CA GLU A 72 0.79 5.76 14.43
C GLU A 72 1.13 5.24 13.01
N ARG A 73 0.92 3.94 12.76
CA ARG A 73 1.32 3.33 11.49
C ARG A 73 0.29 3.51 10.37
N MET A 74 -0.89 4.05 10.70
CA MET A 74 -1.88 4.42 9.69
C MET A 74 -1.41 5.61 8.86
N PHE A 75 -0.59 6.52 9.42
CA PHE A 75 0.00 7.62 8.68
C PHE A 75 0.97 7.12 7.59
N ASP A 76 1.74 6.06 7.85
CA ASP A 76 2.61 5.46 6.84
C ASP A 76 1.78 4.92 5.66
N ALA A 77 0.62 4.31 5.92
CA ALA A 77 -0.28 3.84 4.86
C ALA A 77 -0.86 5.01 4.02
N VAL A 78 -1.23 6.11 4.68
CA VAL A 78 -1.68 7.34 4.00
C VAL A 78 -0.56 7.91 3.13
N ASN A 79 0.68 7.93 3.62
CA ASN A 79 1.84 8.40 2.84
C ASN A 79 2.04 7.59 1.56
N ILE A 80 1.85 6.26 1.61
CA ILE A 80 1.88 5.41 0.41
C ILE A 80 0.80 5.85 -0.58
N LEU A 81 -0.45 5.94 -0.16
CA LEU A 81 -1.57 6.30 -1.04
C LEU A 81 -1.38 7.67 -1.69
N LEU A 82 -0.96 8.68 -0.91
CA LEU A 82 -0.68 10.02 -1.44
C LEU A 82 0.50 10.02 -2.41
N SER A 83 1.53 9.22 -2.16
CA SER A 83 2.69 9.12 -3.06
C SER A 83 2.37 8.50 -4.43
N LEU A 84 1.26 7.78 -4.55
CA LEU A 84 0.81 7.13 -5.78
C LEU A 84 -0.16 7.98 -6.59
N GLN A 85 -0.72 9.04 -6.00
CA GLN A 85 -1.71 9.87 -6.67
C GLN A 85 -1.11 10.53 -7.91
N SER A 86 -1.75 10.31 -9.05
CA SER A 86 -1.40 10.93 -10.34
C SER A 86 -2.05 12.31 -10.46
N GLU A 87 -1.56 13.13 -11.40
CA GLU A 87 -2.08 14.49 -11.63
C GLU A 87 -3.59 14.52 -11.96
N ASN A 88 -4.10 13.45 -12.57
CA ASN A 88 -5.53 13.28 -12.86
C ASN A 88 -6.36 12.80 -11.66
N GLY A 89 -5.75 12.68 -10.47
CA GLY A 89 -6.37 12.16 -9.25
C GLY A 89 -6.47 10.64 -9.16
N GLY A 90 -6.12 9.89 -10.22
CA GLY A 90 -6.13 8.43 -10.22
C GLY A 90 -4.97 7.83 -9.42
N LEU A 91 -5.17 6.62 -8.89
CA LEU A 91 -4.14 5.84 -8.20
C LEU A 91 -3.83 4.56 -9.00
N PRO A 92 -2.62 4.42 -9.56
CA PRO A 92 -2.15 3.18 -10.16
C PRO A 92 -1.88 2.11 -9.09
N CYS A 93 -1.77 0.86 -9.53
CA CYS A 93 -1.68 -0.31 -8.66
C CYS A 93 -0.36 -0.35 -7.87
N TRP A 94 0.78 -0.25 -8.54
CA TRP A 94 2.09 -0.54 -7.96
C TRP A 94 3.07 0.63 -7.90
N GLU A 95 2.99 1.58 -8.83
CA GLU A 95 3.92 2.70 -8.92
C GLU A 95 3.25 3.92 -9.55
N PRO A 96 3.71 5.15 -9.23
CA PRO A 96 3.22 6.35 -9.92
C PRO A 96 3.36 6.22 -11.44
N VAL A 97 2.46 6.83 -12.19
CA VAL A 97 2.49 6.82 -13.65
C VAL A 97 3.74 7.55 -14.14
N LYS A 98 4.74 6.79 -14.60
CA LYS A 98 6.01 7.32 -15.15
C LYS A 98 6.00 7.39 -16.67
N SER A 99 5.13 6.65 -17.34
CA SER A 99 5.04 6.57 -18.79
C SER A 99 3.95 7.49 -19.35
N LYS A 100 4.08 7.78 -20.65
CA LYS A 100 3.06 8.52 -21.41
C LYS A 100 2.23 7.52 -22.20
N LYS A 101 0.97 7.85 -22.48
CA LYS A 101 0.03 6.99 -23.22
C LYS A 101 0.57 6.47 -24.56
N TRP A 102 1.43 7.23 -25.24
CA TRP A 102 1.98 6.83 -26.54
C TRP A 102 2.94 5.63 -26.46
N TRP A 103 3.43 5.25 -25.28
CA TRP A 103 4.27 4.05 -25.11
C TRP A 103 3.54 2.76 -25.47
N GLU A 104 2.20 2.75 -25.37
CA GLU A 104 1.37 1.60 -25.69
C GLU A 104 0.97 1.56 -27.17
N VAL A 105 1.34 2.59 -27.95
CA VAL A 105 1.01 2.66 -29.38
C VAL A 105 2.02 1.84 -30.17
N SER A 106 1.60 0.64 -30.59
CA SER A 106 2.28 -0.10 -31.64
C SER A 106 2.09 0.63 -32.96
N PHE A 107 3.19 1.00 -33.63
CA PHE A 107 3.14 1.41 -35.03
C PHE A 107 2.68 0.21 -35.88
N PHE A 108 1.37 0.10 -36.11
CA PHE A 108 0.86 -0.69 -37.22
C PHE A 108 1.07 0.12 -38.50
N GLY A 109 2.30 0.06 -39.01
CA GLY A 109 2.66 0.56 -40.33
C GLY A 109 3.08 -0.59 -41.22
N TYR A 110 2.13 -1.12 -42.00
CA TYR A 110 2.31 -1.69 -43.33
C TYR A 110 1.04 -1.43 -44.13
#